data_AF-A0A522DBS5-F1
#
_entry.id   AF-A0A522DBS5-F1
#
_cell.length_a   1.000
_cell.length_b   1.000
_cell.length_c   1.000
_cell.angle_alpha   90.00
_cell.angle_beta   90.00
_cell.angle_gamma   90.00
#
_symmetry.space_group_name_H-M   'P 1'
#
loop_
_entity.id
_entity.type
_entity.pdbx_description
1 polymer ?
#
loop_
_entity_poly.entity_id
_entity_poly.type
_entity_poly.pdbx_seq_one_letter_code
_entity_poly.pdbx_strand_id
1 'polypeptide(L)'
;MGDKQGKLWERVPDETGKVQLKEVDFSQFKIDSPTIVYLSGFLTNNNRPGYVSGSIKKMEEVLKYAPDDSVKPKIYAWSHKGLSNLFNLAAYDSLPSKRASIAGYILAEHVIMPLVSDEFRRMPDGSCLGHKIPPEEAAKRLRNLTFFGYSAGTIVAQETRNAATKMMKQIGYTEEEANKMAKEVVLIAAGVISRPTKELDRYNTIGLVASNDRINRFKNLAWGLFGTLRRAFTTGYVKEKNKKPLNIRKLSPSYVFVQAAARPTLYEYKVDVNTGNRDKKGFDPLYPSWTQRRSYHEMVHYVTVDDRNNGFSRVALYALVNAINRKDIPDGLDLLKPPANDKFSQEAQESYRQRIALALKPTPAKLAG
;
A
#
# COMPACT_ATOMS: atom_id res chain seq x y z
N MET A 1 -22.49 -19.46 12.95
CA MET A 1 -21.75 -18.31 12.41
C MET A 1 -20.45 -18.81 11.81
N GLY A 2 -20.35 -18.85 10.48
CA GLY A 2 -19.17 -19.42 9.80
C GLY A 2 -17.90 -18.60 10.08
N ASP A 3 -16.76 -19.29 10.20
CA ASP A 3 -15.43 -18.68 10.33
C ASP A 3 -15.28 -17.43 9.46
N LYS A 4 -15.03 -16.27 10.09
CA LYS A 4 -14.85 -14.99 9.39
C LYS A 4 -13.73 -15.11 8.36
N GLN A 5 -14.04 -14.83 7.09
CA GLN A 5 -13.09 -14.96 5.98
C GLN A 5 -11.96 -13.92 6.01
N GLY A 6 -12.16 -12.81 6.72
CA GLY A 6 -11.15 -11.81 7.01
C GLY A 6 -11.39 -11.10 8.35
N LYS A 7 -10.33 -10.56 8.92
CA LYS A 7 -10.31 -9.93 10.24
C LYS A 7 -9.44 -8.68 10.20
N LEU A 8 -9.84 -7.67 10.98
CA LEU A 8 -9.03 -6.50 11.24
C LEU A 8 -8.45 -6.61 12.65
N TRP A 9 -7.17 -6.25 12.80
CA TRP A 9 -6.44 -6.40 14.06
C TRP A 9 -5.78 -5.09 14.44
N GLU A 10 -5.69 -4.87 15.75
CA GLU A 10 -4.96 -3.76 16.35
C GLU A 10 -3.96 -4.27 17.40
N ARG A 11 -2.96 -3.44 17.71
CA ARG A 11 -2.06 -3.66 18.83
C ARG A 11 -2.46 -2.72 19.97
N VAL A 12 -2.82 -3.30 21.10
CA VAL A 12 -3.25 -2.56 22.30
C VAL A 12 -2.39 -2.96 23.50
N PRO A 13 -1.93 -2.01 24.33
CA PRO A 13 -1.31 -2.35 25.60
C PRO A 13 -2.36 -2.95 26.55
N ASP A 14 -1.99 -4.00 27.28
CA ASP A 14 -2.77 -4.49 28.41
C ASP A 14 -2.51 -3.65 29.69
N GLU A 15 -3.14 -4.03 30.80
CA GLU A 15 -3.03 -3.35 32.10
C GLU A 15 -1.58 -3.30 32.63
N THR A 16 -0.70 -4.21 32.16
CA THR A 16 0.71 -4.26 32.52
C THR A 16 1.60 -3.47 31.55
N GLY A 17 1.00 -2.84 30.52
CA GLY A 17 1.70 -2.17 29.43
C GLY A 17 2.26 -3.11 28.37
N LYS A 18 2.03 -4.42 28.47
CA LYS A 18 2.46 -5.40 27.45
C LYS A 18 1.53 -5.32 26.25
N VAL A 19 2.12 -5.22 25.06
CA VAL A 19 1.34 -5.07 23.83
C VAL A 19 0.76 -6.41 23.38
N GLN A 20 -0.57 -6.47 23.30
CA GLN A 20 -1.36 -7.61 22.82
C GLN A 20 -1.91 -7.33 21.42
N LEU A 21 -2.16 -8.39 20.66
CA LEU A 21 -2.88 -8.30 19.39
C LEU A 21 -4.36 -8.60 19.65
N LYS A 22 -5.25 -7.68 19.27
CA LYS A 22 -6.70 -7.80 19.49
C LYS A 22 -7.44 -7.75 18.16
N GLU A 23 -8.44 -8.63 17.99
CA GLU A 23 -9.38 -8.56 16.87
C GLU A 23 -10.31 -7.36 17.09
N VAL A 24 -10.47 -6.54 16.06
CA VAL A 24 -11.37 -5.40 16.08
C VAL A 24 -12.80 -5.90 15.88
N ASP A 25 -13.69 -5.49 16.77
CA ASP A 25 -15.12 -5.68 16.56
C ASP A 25 -15.65 -4.66 15.55
N PHE A 26 -16.04 -5.13 14.36
CA PHE A 26 -16.59 -4.26 13.33
C PHE A 26 -17.86 -3.53 13.74
N SER A 27 -18.61 -4.02 14.74
CA SER A 27 -19.79 -3.31 15.25
C SER A 27 -19.44 -2.02 16.00
N GLN A 28 -18.21 -1.93 16.51
CA GLN A 28 -17.69 -0.79 17.27
C GLN A 28 -16.63 0.00 16.50
N PHE A 29 -16.17 -0.52 15.37
CA PHE A 29 -15.10 0.07 14.57
C PHE A 29 -15.54 1.40 13.94
N LYS A 30 -14.78 2.46 14.22
CA LYS A 30 -15.00 3.80 13.66
C LYS A 30 -13.66 4.42 13.25
N ILE A 31 -13.66 5.12 12.12
CA ILE A 31 -12.52 5.91 11.64
C ILE A 31 -12.90 7.38 11.76
N ASP A 32 -12.54 7.98 12.88
CA ASP A 32 -12.74 9.38 13.25
C ASP A 32 -11.43 10.20 13.18
N SER A 33 -10.29 9.52 13.11
CA SER A 33 -8.96 10.09 13.04
C SER A 33 -8.15 9.43 11.90
N PRO A 34 -7.03 10.03 11.47
CA PRO A 34 -6.11 9.40 10.53
C PRO A 34 -5.82 7.95 10.91
N THR A 35 -6.01 7.05 9.96
CA THR A 35 -6.02 5.61 10.16
C THR A 35 -5.29 4.94 9.02
N ILE A 36 -4.35 4.06 9.37
CA ILE A 36 -3.63 3.21 8.43
C ILE A 36 -4.18 1.80 8.53
N VAL A 37 -4.64 1.25 7.40
CA VAL A 37 -4.97 -0.17 7.29
C VAL A 37 -3.90 -0.85 6.44
N TYR A 38 -3.09 -1.68 7.09
CA TYR A 38 -2.08 -2.48 6.42
C TYR A 38 -2.71 -3.72 5.78
N LEU A 39 -2.52 -3.87 4.47
CA LEU A 39 -3.02 -4.98 3.67
C LEU A 39 -1.82 -5.78 3.16
N SER A 40 -1.71 -7.05 3.55
CA SER A 40 -0.61 -7.90 3.09
C SER A 40 -1.07 -9.02 2.17
N GLY A 41 -0.15 -9.44 1.30
CA GLY A 41 -0.40 -10.44 0.28
C GLY A 41 -0.42 -11.89 0.77
N PHE A 42 0.64 -12.32 1.46
CA PHE A 42 0.91 -13.77 1.65
C PHE A 42 0.99 -14.21 3.11
N LEU A 43 1.52 -13.37 4.00
CA LEU A 43 1.95 -13.79 5.33
C LEU A 43 0.97 -13.41 6.45
N THR A 44 0.06 -12.45 6.20
CA THR A 44 -0.96 -12.01 7.16
C THR A 44 -2.22 -12.87 7.02
N ASN A 45 -2.15 -14.08 7.59
CA ASN A 45 -3.31 -14.96 7.68
C ASN A 45 -3.78 -15.09 9.14
N ASN A 46 -5.06 -15.46 9.31
CA ASN A 46 -5.70 -15.60 10.63
C ASN A 46 -4.95 -16.60 11.53
N ASN A 47 -4.21 -17.55 10.95
CA ASN A 47 -3.50 -18.61 11.65
C ASN A 47 -2.04 -18.23 12.00
N ARG A 48 -1.60 -17.01 11.64
CA ARG A 48 -0.24 -16.53 11.90
C ARG A 48 -0.28 -15.12 12.51
N PRO A 49 -0.82 -14.98 13.74
CA PRO A 49 -0.94 -13.69 14.41
C PRO A 49 0.40 -12.97 14.58
N GLY A 50 1.52 -13.68 14.66
CA GLY A 50 2.86 -13.09 14.69
C GLY A 50 3.19 -12.22 13.47
N TYR A 51 2.81 -12.63 12.25
CA TYR A 51 3.01 -11.80 11.05
C TYR A 51 2.06 -10.60 11.01
N VAL A 52 0.82 -10.77 11.52
CA VAL A 52 -0.14 -9.67 11.66
C VAL A 52 0.41 -8.62 12.64
N SER A 53 0.81 -9.02 13.85
CA SER A 53 1.44 -8.12 14.82
C SER A 53 2.73 -7.49 14.28
N GLY A 54 3.54 -8.26 13.54
CA GLY A 54 4.78 -7.78 12.91
C GLY A 54 4.53 -6.69 11.86
N SER A 55 3.43 -6.77 11.11
CA SER A 55 3.08 -5.74 10.12
C SER A 55 2.69 -4.41 10.76
N ILE A 56 1.84 -4.44 11.80
CA ILE A 56 1.47 -3.25 12.58
C ILE A 56 2.74 -2.63 13.19
N LYS A 57 3.58 -3.45 13.84
CA LYS A 57 4.86 -3.03 14.40
C LYS A 57 5.77 -2.37 13.36
N LYS A 58 5.82 -2.88 12.13
CA LYS A 58 6.64 -2.27 11.08
C LYS A 58 6.13 -0.89 10.67
N MET A 59 4.81 -0.68 10.61
CA MET A 59 4.25 0.67 10.35
C MET A 59 4.55 1.63 11.49
N GLU A 60 4.42 1.19 12.75
CA GLU A 60 4.85 1.98 13.90
C GLU A 60 6.35 2.33 13.81
N GLU A 61 7.21 1.34 13.50
CA GLU A 61 8.66 1.55 13.34
C GLU A 61 9.00 2.55 12.23
N VAL A 62 8.25 2.56 11.13
CA VAL A 62 8.40 3.57 10.07
C VAL A 62 7.99 4.94 10.60
N LEU A 63 6.85 5.04 11.28
CA LEU A 63 6.34 6.31 11.78
C LEU A 63 7.13 6.87 12.99
N LYS A 64 8.04 6.11 13.61
CA LYS A 64 8.98 6.67 14.60
C LYS A 64 9.83 7.82 14.03
N TYR A 65 10.07 7.80 12.73
CA TYR A 65 10.82 8.84 12.02
C TYR A 65 9.94 10.03 11.60
N ALA A 66 8.63 9.99 11.85
CA ALA A 66 7.75 11.12 11.59
C ALA A 66 8.10 12.29 12.53
N PRO A 67 7.93 13.56 12.08
CA PRO A 67 7.99 14.74 12.92
C PRO A 67 7.18 14.59 14.21
N ASP A 68 7.63 15.18 15.33
CA ASP A 68 6.96 15.03 16.63
C ASP A 68 5.57 15.68 16.68
N ASP A 69 5.32 16.68 15.82
CA ASP A 69 4.04 17.35 15.63
C ASP A 69 3.10 16.62 14.65
N SER A 70 3.53 15.48 14.08
CA SER A 70 2.67 14.68 13.22
C SER A 70 1.50 14.06 13.98
N VAL A 71 0.34 14.00 13.31
CA VAL A 71 -0.81 13.27 13.84
C VAL A 71 -0.43 11.81 14.05
N LYS A 72 -0.75 11.25 15.23
CA LYS A 72 -0.55 9.83 15.53
C LYS A 72 -1.72 9.03 14.95
N PRO A 73 -1.51 8.22 13.89
CA PRO A 73 -2.61 7.50 13.27
C PRO A 73 -2.96 6.25 14.09
N LYS A 74 -4.22 5.81 14.01
CA LYS A 74 -4.59 4.44 14.41
C LYS A 74 -4.06 3.47 13.34
N ILE A 75 -3.46 2.36 13.75
CA ILE A 75 -2.85 1.40 12.83
C ILE A 75 -3.50 0.04 13.00
N TYR A 76 -4.05 -0.47 11.91
CA TYR A 76 -4.66 -1.79 11.84
C TYR A 76 -3.96 -2.66 10.81
N ALA A 77 -4.05 -3.97 10.97
CA ALA A 77 -3.68 -4.93 9.94
C ALA A 77 -4.86 -5.81 9.56
N TRP A 78 -5.04 -5.99 8.26
CA TRP A 78 -6.00 -6.95 7.71
C TRP A 78 -5.35 -8.33 7.59
N SER A 79 -6.09 -9.37 7.98
CA SER A 79 -5.72 -10.76 7.71
C SER A 79 -6.86 -11.52 7.05
N HIS A 80 -6.49 -12.63 6.40
CA HIS A 80 -7.43 -13.50 5.70
C HIS A 80 -7.32 -14.96 6.16
N LYS A 81 -8.37 -15.76 5.92
CA LYS A 81 -8.43 -17.15 6.38
C LYS A 81 -7.36 -18.08 5.77
N GLY A 82 -6.92 -17.84 4.52
CA GLY A 82 -5.87 -18.67 3.91
C GLY A 82 -5.40 -18.25 2.53
N LEU A 83 -4.42 -19.00 2.02
CA LEU A 83 -3.73 -18.77 0.75
C LEU A 83 -4.60 -19.00 -0.50
N SER A 84 -5.83 -19.51 -0.37
CA SER A 84 -6.77 -19.65 -1.49
C SER A 84 -7.08 -18.31 -2.17
N ASN A 85 -6.85 -17.18 -1.48
CA ASN A 85 -6.88 -15.86 -2.07
C ASN A 85 -5.76 -15.58 -3.10
N LEU A 86 -4.76 -16.45 -3.23
CA LEU A 86 -3.77 -16.39 -4.31
C LEU A 86 -4.36 -16.70 -5.69
N PHE A 87 -5.42 -17.51 -5.76
CA PHE A 87 -6.17 -17.71 -7.00
C PHE A 87 -6.88 -16.42 -7.47
N ASN A 88 -7.05 -15.42 -6.58
CA ASN A 88 -7.58 -14.11 -6.96
C ASN A 88 -6.61 -13.28 -7.79
N LEU A 89 -5.30 -13.54 -7.76
CA LEU A 89 -4.32 -12.81 -8.57
C LEU A 89 -4.64 -12.94 -10.06
N ALA A 90 -4.85 -14.17 -10.51
CA ALA A 90 -5.18 -14.51 -11.89
C ALA A 90 -6.46 -13.84 -12.35
N ALA A 91 -7.51 -14.05 -11.58
CA ALA A 91 -8.82 -13.55 -11.94
C ALA A 91 -8.91 -12.01 -11.81
N TYR A 92 -8.14 -11.39 -10.90
CA TYR A 92 -8.01 -9.94 -10.83
C TYR A 92 -7.26 -9.40 -12.06
N ASP A 93 -6.18 -10.05 -12.48
CA ASP A 93 -5.42 -9.63 -13.66
C ASP A 93 -6.29 -9.65 -14.94
N SER A 94 -7.23 -10.60 -15.06
CA SER A 94 -8.19 -10.66 -16.17
C SER A 94 -9.21 -9.52 -16.14
N LEU A 95 -9.70 -9.10 -14.97
CA LEU A 95 -10.78 -8.11 -14.82
C LEU A 95 -10.49 -7.08 -13.70
N PRO A 96 -9.41 -6.29 -13.80
CA PRO A 96 -8.91 -5.48 -12.68
C PRO A 96 -9.88 -4.36 -12.27
N SER A 97 -10.79 -3.92 -13.14
CA SER A 97 -11.77 -2.86 -12.87
C SER A 97 -13.11 -3.35 -12.33
N LYS A 98 -13.37 -4.65 -12.39
CA LYS A 98 -14.69 -5.22 -12.04
C LYS A 98 -14.61 -6.26 -10.94
N ARG A 99 -13.49 -6.96 -10.80
CA ARG A 99 -13.35 -8.02 -9.81
C ARG A 99 -13.23 -7.43 -8.41
N ALA A 100 -13.94 -8.05 -7.48
CA ALA A 100 -13.69 -7.96 -6.06
C ALA A 100 -13.85 -9.34 -5.43
N SER A 101 -12.85 -9.80 -4.68
CA SER A 101 -12.95 -11.02 -3.87
C SER A 101 -13.82 -10.78 -2.64
N ILE A 102 -14.17 -11.86 -1.93
CA ILE A 102 -14.90 -11.74 -0.66
C ILE A 102 -14.11 -10.89 0.35
N ALA A 103 -12.78 -10.99 0.36
CA ALA A 103 -11.94 -10.14 1.21
C ALA A 103 -12.09 -8.66 0.86
N GLY A 104 -12.11 -8.31 -0.43
CA GLY A 104 -12.36 -6.92 -0.87
C GLY A 104 -13.75 -6.43 -0.49
N TYR A 105 -14.78 -7.28 -0.59
CA TYR A 105 -16.13 -6.94 -0.14
C TYR A 105 -16.23 -6.71 1.38
N ILE A 106 -15.65 -7.60 2.20
CA ILE A 106 -15.69 -7.46 3.66
C ILE A 106 -14.93 -6.20 4.09
N LEU A 107 -13.77 -5.92 3.46
CA LEU A 107 -13.02 -4.72 3.78
C LEU A 107 -13.80 -3.46 3.36
N ALA A 108 -14.45 -3.46 2.20
CA ALA A 108 -15.26 -2.33 1.75
C ALA A 108 -16.43 -2.08 2.72
N GLU A 109 -17.16 -3.14 3.05
CA GLU A 109 -18.31 -3.13 3.96
C GLU A 109 -18.00 -2.58 5.34
N HIS A 110 -16.85 -2.92 5.93
CA HIS A 110 -16.53 -2.52 7.30
C HIS A 110 -15.57 -1.34 7.42
N VAL A 111 -14.81 -0.99 6.36
CA VAL A 111 -13.81 0.09 6.42
C VAL A 111 -14.22 1.32 5.62
N ILE A 112 -14.80 1.14 4.43
CA ILE A 112 -15.15 2.27 3.55
C ILE A 112 -16.62 2.66 3.71
N MET A 113 -17.53 1.70 3.69
CA MET A 113 -18.97 1.99 3.69
C MET A 113 -19.46 2.75 4.93
N PRO A 114 -18.94 2.52 6.15
CA PRO A 114 -19.31 3.33 7.33
C PRO A 114 -18.85 4.80 7.23
N LEU A 115 -17.95 5.13 6.31
CA LEU A 115 -17.48 6.51 6.09
C LEU A 115 -18.35 7.28 5.09
N VAL A 116 -19.22 6.59 4.35
CA VAL A 116 -20.01 7.19 3.28
C VAL A 116 -21.51 6.92 3.43
N SER A 117 -21.91 6.23 4.48
CA SER A 117 -23.30 5.88 4.70
C SER A 117 -23.60 5.78 6.18
N ASP A 118 -24.78 6.27 6.54
CA ASP A 118 -25.36 5.99 7.85
C ASP A 118 -26.08 4.65 7.78
N GLU A 119 -25.87 3.82 8.81
CA GLU A 119 -26.54 2.52 9.00
C GLU A 119 -26.34 1.51 7.86
N PHE A 120 -25.19 1.55 7.18
CA PHE A 120 -24.89 0.62 6.09
C PHE A 120 -25.00 -0.85 6.52
N ARG A 121 -25.71 -1.64 5.71
CA ARG A 121 -25.82 -3.10 5.87
C ARG A 121 -25.79 -3.79 4.51
N ARG A 122 -25.00 -4.86 4.41
CA ARG A 122 -25.02 -5.74 3.26
C ARG A 122 -25.96 -6.92 3.52
N MET A 123 -26.89 -7.15 2.61
CA MET A 123 -27.88 -8.22 2.71
C MET A 123 -27.30 -9.55 2.19
N PRO A 124 -27.85 -10.71 2.60
CA PRO A 124 -27.37 -12.03 2.16
C PRO A 124 -27.42 -12.24 0.64
N ASP A 125 -28.35 -11.59 -0.07
CA ASP A 125 -28.47 -11.62 -1.53
C ASP A 125 -27.44 -10.73 -2.25
N GLY A 126 -26.61 -10.00 -1.48
CA GLY A 126 -25.60 -9.09 -1.98
C GLY A 126 -26.11 -7.68 -2.36
N SER A 127 -27.38 -7.38 -2.12
CA SER A 127 -27.88 -6.00 -2.10
C SER A 127 -27.37 -5.25 -0.88
N CYS A 128 -27.44 -3.92 -0.92
CA CYS A 128 -27.02 -3.06 0.20
C CYS A 128 -28.17 -2.16 0.61
N LEU A 129 -28.33 -1.98 1.92
CA LEU A 129 -29.17 -0.98 2.55
C LEU A 129 -28.28 0.05 3.22
N GLY A 130 -28.78 1.28 3.32
CA GLY A 130 -28.08 2.39 3.96
C GLY A 130 -28.48 3.71 3.33
N HIS A 131 -28.30 4.79 4.10
CA HIS A 131 -28.54 6.13 3.59
C HIS A 131 -27.19 6.74 3.21
N LYS A 132 -27.05 7.17 1.95
CA LYS A 132 -25.85 7.92 1.54
C LYS A 132 -25.79 9.25 2.30
N ILE A 133 -24.61 9.60 2.77
CA ILE A 133 -24.37 10.94 3.35
C ILE A 133 -23.94 11.92 2.23
N PRO A 134 -23.94 13.25 2.46
CA PRO A 134 -23.48 14.21 1.46
C PRO A 134 -22.07 13.89 0.94
N PRO A 135 -21.80 13.94 -0.39
CA PRO A 135 -20.50 13.57 -0.95
C PRO A 135 -19.30 14.31 -0.37
N GLU A 136 -19.47 15.59 -0.01
CA GLU A 136 -18.38 16.38 0.60
C GLU A 136 -18.05 15.91 2.02
N GLU A 137 -19.05 15.47 2.77
CA GLU A 137 -18.86 14.91 4.10
C GLU A 137 -18.21 13.52 4.03
N ALA A 138 -18.70 12.66 3.13
CA ALA A 138 -18.09 11.37 2.83
C ALA A 138 -16.62 11.53 2.40
N ALA A 139 -16.31 12.52 1.56
CA ALA A 139 -14.93 12.84 1.16
C ALA A 139 -14.04 13.19 2.36
N LYS A 140 -14.53 14.06 3.27
CA LYS A 140 -13.82 14.41 4.51
C LYS A 140 -13.59 13.20 5.41
N ARG A 141 -14.58 12.31 5.56
CA ARG A 141 -14.46 11.07 6.36
C ARG A 141 -13.46 10.09 5.71
N LEU A 142 -13.50 9.92 4.39
CA LEU A 142 -12.57 9.07 3.63
C LEU A 142 -11.12 9.58 3.66
N ARG A 143 -10.91 10.88 3.84
CA ARG A 143 -9.58 11.49 4.01
C ARG A 143 -8.85 11.00 5.25
N ASN A 144 -9.54 10.40 6.21
CA ASN A 144 -8.87 9.78 7.35
C ASN A 144 -8.25 8.41 7.00
N LEU A 145 -8.57 7.81 5.86
CA LEU A 145 -8.15 6.45 5.52
C LEU A 145 -6.90 6.44 4.64
N THR A 146 -5.89 5.68 5.05
CA THR A 146 -4.72 5.35 4.25
C THR A 146 -4.55 3.83 4.21
N PHE A 147 -4.45 3.27 3.00
CA PHE A 147 -4.07 1.87 2.82
C PHE A 147 -2.57 1.77 2.61
N PHE A 148 -1.94 0.85 3.34
CA PHE A 148 -0.59 0.38 3.02
C PHE A 148 -0.70 -1.03 2.46
N GLY A 149 -0.65 -1.16 1.13
CA GLY A 149 -0.73 -2.44 0.44
C GLY A 149 0.66 -3.00 0.18
N TYR A 150 0.93 -4.22 0.64
CA TYR A 150 2.17 -4.93 0.33
C TYR A 150 1.90 -6.21 -0.45
N SER A 151 2.64 -6.42 -1.55
CA SER A 151 2.55 -7.63 -2.36
C SER A 151 1.11 -7.84 -2.89
N ALA A 152 0.53 -9.03 -2.77
CA ALA A 152 -0.89 -9.27 -3.09
C ALA A 152 -1.88 -8.38 -2.31
N GLY A 153 -1.47 -7.74 -1.22
CA GLY A 153 -2.28 -6.73 -0.53
C GLY A 153 -2.60 -5.52 -1.40
N THR A 154 -1.79 -5.23 -2.42
CA THR A 154 -2.10 -4.16 -3.40
C THR A 154 -3.31 -4.52 -4.27
N ILE A 155 -3.56 -5.80 -4.50
CA ILE A 155 -4.76 -6.28 -5.22
C ILE A 155 -5.98 -6.18 -4.33
N VAL A 156 -5.87 -6.61 -3.07
CA VAL A 156 -6.96 -6.51 -2.09
C VAL A 156 -7.42 -5.06 -1.94
N ALA A 157 -6.49 -4.09 -1.90
CA ALA A 157 -6.84 -2.67 -1.91
C ALA A 157 -7.72 -2.30 -3.12
N GLN A 158 -7.31 -2.70 -4.31
CA GLN A 158 -8.04 -2.38 -5.56
C GLN A 158 -9.37 -3.12 -5.68
N GLU A 159 -9.45 -4.37 -5.21
CA GLU A 159 -10.71 -5.11 -5.10
C GLU A 159 -11.66 -4.45 -4.11
N THR A 160 -11.13 -3.92 -3.01
CA THR A 160 -11.89 -3.15 -2.01
C THR A 160 -12.49 -1.90 -2.64
N ARG A 161 -11.73 -1.19 -3.48
CA ARG A 161 -12.25 -0.07 -4.27
C ARG A 161 -13.41 -0.50 -5.14
N ASN A 162 -13.25 -1.58 -5.91
CA ASN A 162 -14.28 -2.06 -6.83
C ASN A 162 -15.56 -2.46 -6.07
N ALA A 163 -15.41 -3.14 -4.93
CA ALA A 163 -16.53 -3.48 -4.05
C ALA A 163 -17.22 -2.23 -3.50
N ALA A 164 -16.45 -1.29 -2.95
CA ALA A 164 -16.98 -0.05 -2.38
C ALA A 164 -17.74 0.78 -3.42
N THR A 165 -17.20 0.96 -4.64
CA THR A 165 -17.91 1.66 -5.72
C THR A 165 -19.25 0.98 -6.05
N LYS A 166 -19.28 -0.36 -6.10
CA LYS A 166 -20.54 -1.09 -6.35
C LYS A 166 -21.55 -0.88 -5.22
N MET A 167 -21.10 -0.97 -3.96
CA MET A 167 -21.94 -0.77 -2.77
C MET A 167 -22.46 0.68 -2.68
N MET A 168 -21.61 1.67 -2.92
CA MET A 168 -21.97 3.10 -2.99
C MET A 168 -23.08 3.35 -4.03
N LYS A 169 -22.98 2.73 -5.21
CA LYS A 169 -24.02 2.85 -6.25
C LYS A 169 -25.35 2.24 -5.81
N GLN A 170 -25.32 1.13 -5.07
CA GLN A 170 -26.54 0.48 -4.55
C GLN A 170 -27.27 1.34 -3.51
N ILE A 171 -26.56 2.19 -2.77
CA ILE A 171 -27.15 3.13 -1.80
C ILE A 171 -27.39 4.54 -2.37
N GLY A 172 -27.24 4.72 -3.69
CA GLY A 172 -27.65 5.92 -4.41
C GLY A 172 -26.56 6.95 -4.76
N TYR A 173 -25.27 6.63 -4.58
CA TYR A 173 -24.20 7.47 -5.16
C TYR A 173 -24.11 7.27 -6.68
N THR A 174 -23.80 8.33 -7.42
CA THR A 174 -23.38 8.19 -8.82
C THR A 174 -21.99 7.58 -8.90
N GLU A 175 -21.65 7.05 -10.07
CA GLU A 175 -20.31 6.52 -10.30
C GLU A 175 -19.24 7.62 -10.25
N GLU A 176 -19.57 8.83 -10.71
CA GLU A 176 -18.68 9.98 -10.65
C GLU A 176 -18.41 10.41 -9.19
N GLU A 177 -19.45 10.51 -8.36
CA GLU A 177 -19.33 10.81 -6.93
C GLU A 177 -18.42 9.77 -6.24
N ALA A 178 -18.70 8.48 -6.43
CA ALA A 178 -17.92 7.40 -5.85
C ALA A 178 -16.44 7.45 -6.29
N ASN A 179 -16.17 7.71 -7.58
CA ASN A 179 -14.83 7.81 -8.11
C ASN A 179 -14.07 9.04 -7.62
N LYS A 180 -14.76 10.17 -7.48
CA LYS A 180 -14.18 11.41 -6.95
C LYS A 180 -13.79 11.23 -5.48
N MET A 181 -14.71 10.72 -4.66
CA MET A 181 -14.48 10.49 -3.23
C MET A 181 -13.42 9.43 -2.97
N ALA A 182 -13.33 8.37 -3.80
CA ALA A 182 -12.31 7.35 -3.63
C ALA A 182 -10.88 7.94 -3.65
N LYS A 183 -10.64 9.02 -4.39
CA LYS A 183 -9.33 9.69 -4.45
C LYS A 183 -8.91 10.36 -3.12
N GLU A 184 -9.84 10.55 -2.18
CA GLU A 184 -9.51 10.98 -0.82
C GLU A 184 -8.73 9.91 -0.07
N VAL A 185 -8.89 8.62 -0.42
CA VAL A 185 -8.14 7.52 0.16
C VAL A 185 -6.76 7.45 -0.49
N VAL A 186 -5.71 7.47 0.33
CA VAL A 186 -4.33 7.27 -0.13
C VAL A 186 -3.97 5.80 -0.08
N LEU A 187 -3.40 5.26 -1.17
CA LEU A 187 -2.83 3.91 -1.24
C LEU A 187 -1.32 3.99 -1.44
N ILE A 188 -0.56 3.49 -0.48
CA ILE A 188 0.88 3.26 -0.62
C ILE A 188 1.08 1.78 -0.93
N ALA A 189 1.32 1.48 -2.20
CA ALA A 189 1.40 0.14 -2.74
C ALA A 189 2.88 -0.28 -2.86
N ALA A 190 3.39 -1.05 -1.91
CA ALA A 190 4.76 -1.56 -1.88
C ALA A 190 4.88 -2.96 -2.49
N GLY A 191 5.89 -3.16 -3.34
CA GLY A 191 6.05 -4.44 -4.06
C GLY A 191 4.80 -4.73 -4.88
N VAL A 192 4.39 -3.79 -5.73
CA VAL A 192 3.09 -3.86 -6.43
C VAL A 192 2.99 -5.13 -7.27
N ILE A 193 2.02 -6.00 -6.95
CA ILE A 193 1.65 -7.17 -7.77
C ILE A 193 0.37 -6.89 -8.57
N SER A 194 -0.33 -5.76 -8.34
CA SER A 194 -1.52 -5.37 -9.11
C SER A 194 -1.18 -4.87 -10.53
N ARG A 195 -2.10 -4.19 -11.22
CA ARG A 195 -1.94 -3.68 -12.60
C ARG A 195 -1.99 -2.15 -12.65
N PRO A 196 -0.89 -1.43 -12.33
CA PRO A 196 -0.84 0.03 -12.30
C PRO A 196 -1.46 0.74 -13.52
N THR A 197 -1.15 0.28 -14.74
CA THR A 197 -1.65 0.89 -15.99
C THR A 197 -3.14 0.67 -16.25
N LYS A 198 -3.80 -0.21 -15.47
CA LYS A 198 -5.25 -0.45 -15.49
C LYS A 198 -5.94 0.08 -14.23
N GLU A 199 -5.17 0.70 -13.33
CA GLU A 199 -5.59 1.19 -12.01
C GLU A 199 -5.47 2.71 -11.89
N LEU A 200 -5.34 3.39 -13.03
CA LEU A 200 -5.27 4.84 -13.11
C LEU A 200 -6.54 5.46 -12.51
N ASP A 201 -6.35 6.52 -11.73
CA ASP A 201 -7.42 7.36 -11.18
C ASP A 201 -8.46 6.69 -10.27
N ARG A 202 -8.03 5.67 -9.52
CA ARG A 202 -8.87 4.98 -8.52
C ARG A 202 -8.71 5.54 -7.11
N TYR A 203 -7.55 5.32 -6.52
CA TYR A 203 -7.10 5.91 -5.26
C TYR A 203 -5.96 6.87 -5.55
N ASN A 204 -5.67 7.78 -4.62
CA ASN A 204 -4.43 8.54 -4.69
C ASN A 204 -3.24 7.64 -4.31
N THR A 205 -2.49 7.20 -5.32
CA THR A 205 -1.63 6.02 -5.21
C THR A 205 -0.16 6.35 -5.40
N ILE A 206 0.68 5.87 -4.47
CA ILE A 206 2.12 5.74 -4.65
C ILE A 206 2.46 4.26 -4.84
N GLY A 207 2.82 3.88 -6.06
CA GLY A 207 3.23 2.50 -6.39
C GLY A 207 4.75 2.34 -6.35
N LEU A 208 5.27 1.50 -5.45
CA LEU A 208 6.69 1.20 -5.29
C LEU A 208 7.02 -0.19 -5.87
N VAL A 209 7.89 -0.25 -6.88
CA VAL A 209 8.23 -1.51 -7.57
C VAL A 209 9.73 -1.68 -7.72
N ALA A 210 10.26 -2.77 -7.19
CA ALA A 210 11.67 -3.09 -7.40
C ALA A 210 11.87 -3.59 -8.85
N SER A 211 12.80 -2.98 -9.59
CA SER A 211 13.06 -3.31 -11.01
C SER A 211 13.61 -4.74 -11.22
N ASN A 212 14.19 -5.31 -10.15
CA ASN A 212 14.72 -6.67 -10.07
C ASN A 212 13.84 -7.62 -9.23
N ASP A 213 12.62 -7.21 -8.89
CA ASP A 213 11.62 -8.07 -8.26
C ASP A 213 11.32 -9.30 -9.11
N ARG A 214 11.65 -10.48 -8.57
CA ARG A 214 11.46 -11.75 -9.28
C ARG A 214 10.03 -12.25 -9.22
N ILE A 215 9.24 -11.87 -8.22
CA ILE A 215 7.83 -12.26 -8.10
C ILE A 215 7.04 -11.62 -9.24
N ASN A 216 7.26 -10.32 -9.45
CA ASN A 216 6.66 -9.59 -10.56
C ASN A 216 7.09 -10.12 -11.93
N ARG A 217 8.37 -10.49 -12.09
CA ARG A 217 8.84 -11.13 -13.34
C ARG A 217 8.20 -12.48 -13.60
N PHE A 218 8.10 -13.32 -12.56
CA PHE A 218 7.49 -14.64 -12.68
C PHE A 218 6.00 -14.53 -13.03
N LYS A 219 5.26 -13.67 -12.34
CA LYS A 219 3.88 -13.32 -12.68
C LYS A 219 3.77 -12.95 -14.16
N ASN A 220 4.55 -11.98 -14.61
CA ASN A 220 4.47 -11.50 -16.00
C ASN A 220 4.88 -12.57 -17.03
N LEU A 221 5.83 -13.44 -16.70
CA LEU A 221 6.23 -14.56 -17.55
C LEU A 221 5.13 -15.61 -17.67
N ALA A 222 4.51 -15.99 -16.55
CA ALA A 222 3.38 -16.90 -16.53
C ALA A 222 2.24 -16.36 -17.41
N TRP A 223 1.93 -15.06 -17.32
CA TRP A 223 0.92 -14.43 -18.17
C TRP A 223 1.31 -14.30 -19.65
N GLY A 224 2.59 -14.05 -19.94
CA GLY A 224 3.10 -13.97 -21.31
C GLY A 224 3.03 -15.31 -22.07
N LEU A 225 2.93 -16.43 -21.36
CA LEU A 225 2.71 -17.76 -21.93
C LEU A 225 1.23 -18.04 -22.27
N PHE A 226 0.28 -17.29 -21.67
CA PHE A 226 -1.16 -17.47 -21.87
C PHE A 226 -1.84 -16.38 -22.72
N GLY A 227 -1.09 -15.44 -23.33
CA GLY A 227 -1.67 -14.35 -24.13
C GLY A 227 -0.86 -13.94 -25.36
N THR A 228 -1.51 -13.94 -26.53
CA THR A 228 -0.96 -13.65 -27.87
C THR A 228 -0.75 -12.16 -28.20
N LEU A 229 -0.38 -11.29 -27.24
CA LEU A 229 -0.13 -9.85 -27.50
C LEU A 229 1.14 -9.38 -26.78
N ARG A 230 2.26 -9.46 -27.52
CA ARG A 230 3.61 -9.73 -27.00
C ARG A 230 4.54 -8.53 -26.79
N ARG A 231 4.20 -7.26 -27.06
CA ARG A 231 5.25 -6.20 -27.11
C ARG A 231 5.01 -4.88 -26.38
N ALA A 232 3.79 -4.58 -25.93
CA ALA A 232 3.52 -3.30 -25.24
C ALA A 232 3.62 -3.39 -23.70
N PHE A 233 3.58 -4.59 -23.11
CA PHE A 233 3.59 -4.78 -21.65
C PHE A 233 4.97 -5.13 -21.08
N THR A 234 5.92 -5.53 -21.93
CA THR A 234 7.28 -5.96 -21.57
C THR A 234 8.32 -4.85 -21.68
N THR A 235 7.99 -3.69 -22.26
CA THR A 235 8.91 -2.58 -22.57
C THR A 235 9.46 -1.82 -21.35
N GLY A 236 9.01 -2.12 -20.13
CA GLY A 236 9.53 -1.51 -18.90
C GLY A 236 10.52 -2.36 -18.09
N TYR A 237 10.46 -3.68 -18.20
CA TYR A 237 11.24 -4.61 -17.38
C TYR A 237 12.45 -5.11 -18.15
N VAL A 238 13.40 -4.19 -18.34
CA VAL A 238 14.67 -4.45 -19.01
C VAL A 238 15.41 -5.61 -18.33
N LYS A 239 15.79 -6.61 -19.14
CA LYS A 239 16.86 -7.57 -18.83
C LYS A 239 18.18 -6.81 -18.70
N GLU A 240 18.42 -6.13 -17.59
CA GLU A 240 19.75 -5.58 -17.36
C GLU A 240 20.15 -5.78 -15.91
N LYS A 241 21.35 -6.35 -15.77
CA LYS A 241 22.18 -6.40 -14.57
C LYS A 241 22.60 -4.98 -14.08
N ASN A 242 21.98 -3.92 -14.59
CA ASN A 242 22.30 -2.54 -14.29
C ASN A 242 21.32 -2.00 -13.24
N LYS A 243 21.92 -1.50 -12.15
CA LYS A 243 21.29 -0.75 -11.07
C LYS A 243 20.56 0.46 -11.66
N LYS A 244 19.31 0.29 -12.13
CA LYS A 244 18.55 1.44 -12.59
C LYS A 244 18.47 2.45 -11.44
N PRO A 245 18.89 3.71 -11.65
CA PRO A 245 18.67 4.75 -10.66
C PRO A 245 17.17 4.86 -10.38
N LEU A 246 16.82 5.45 -9.24
CA LEU A 246 15.43 5.75 -8.91
C LEU A 246 14.75 6.46 -10.11
N ASN A 247 13.58 5.97 -10.52
CA ASN A 247 12.77 6.53 -11.59
C ASN A 247 11.37 6.77 -11.03
N ILE A 248 10.86 7.99 -11.18
CA ILE A 248 9.54 8.38 -10.71
C ILE A 248 8.74 8.89 -11.91
N ARG A 249 7.56 8.29 -12.13
CA ARG A 249 6.67 8.66 -13.23
C ARG A 249 5.28 8.94 -12.69
N LYS A 250 4.70 10.06 -13.10
CA LYS A 250 3.27 10.32 -12.91
C LYS A 250 2.51 9.55 -14.00
N LEU A 251 1.78 8.51 -13.63
CA LEU A 251 0.98 7.71 -14.56
C LEU A 251 -0.40 8.35 -14.78
N SER A 252 -0.92 9.03 -13.76
CA SER A 252 -2.13 9.85 -13.82
C SER A 252 -2.06 10.95 -12.74
N PRO A 253 -2.99 11.93 -12.71
CA PRO A 253 -3.03 12.94 -11.65
C PRO A 253 -2.98 12.38 -10.22
N SER A 254 -3.56 11.19 -10.02
CA SER A 254 -3.64 10.51 -8.72
C SER A 254 -2.82 9.22 -8.64
N TYR A 255 -1.88 8.99 -9.57
CA TYR A 255 -1.00 7.81 -9.52
C TYR A 255 0.45 8.19 -9.82
N VAL A 256 1.32 7.99 -8.84
CA VAL A 256 2.78 8.10 -8.99
C VAL A 256 3.41 6.71 -8.89
N PHE A 257 4.18 6.35 -9.91
CA PHE A 257 4.91 5.10 -10.01
C PHE A 257 6.40 5.33 -9.74
N VAL A 258 6.91 4.67 -8.71
CA VAL A 258 8.27 4.77 -8.21
C VAL A 258 8.97 3.43 -8.43
N GLN A 259 10.05 3.44 -9.20
CA GLN A 259 10.82 2.25 -9.53
C GLN A 259 12.29 2.44 -9.14
N ALA A 260 12.85 1.49 -8.42
CA ALA A 260 14.28 1.44 -8.09
C ALA A 260 14.77 -0.01 -8.06
N ALA A 261 16.09 -0.25 -8.10
CA ALA A 261 16.62 -1.59 -7.86
C ALA A 261 16.65 -1.88 -6.34
N ALA A 262 16.05 -2.99 -5.91
CA ALA A 262 16.24 -3.49 -4.55
C ALA A 262 17.61 -4.16 -4.43
N ARG A 263 18.34 -3.89 -3.34
CA ARG A 263 19.62 -4.55 -3.12
C ARG A 263 19.41 -6.00 -2.68
N PRO A 264 20.36 -6.90 -2.99
CA PRO A 264 20.21 -8.31 -2.62
C PRO A 264 20.40 -8.54 -1.11
N THR A 265 20.83 -7.53 -0.34
CA THR A 265 21.19 -7.67 1.07
C THR A 265 19.97 -7.90 1.94
N LEU A 266 20.01 -8.94 2.78
CA LEU A 266 18.95 -9.29 3.73
C LEU A 266 19.13 -8.60 5.09
N TYR A 267 19.56 -7.33 5.06
CA TYR A 267 19.65 -6.49 6.24
C TYR A 267 19.33 -5.04 5.90
N GLU A 268 18.89 -4.27 6.89
CA GLU A 268 18.76 -2.81 6.84
C GLU A 268 19.69 -2.18 7.90
N TYR A 269 20.19 -0.99 7.62
CA TYR A 269 20.74 -0.14 8.66
C TYR A 269 19.62 0.74 9.21
N LYS A 270 19.32 0.61 10.49
CA LYS A 270 18.49 1.58 11.21
C LYS A 270 19.38 2.73 11.65
N VAL A 271 18.92 3.95 11.45
CA VAL A 271 19.62 5.15 11.87
C VAL A 271 18.92 5.65 13.10
N ASP A 272 19.62 5.76 14.23
CA ASP A 272 19.12 6.50 15.37
C ASP A 272 19.14 7.99 15.02
N VAL A 273 17.97 8.64 15.03
CA VAL A 273 17.83 10.04 14.61
C VAL A 273 18.47 11.03 15.57
N ASN A 274 18.68 10.65 16.84
CA ASN A 274 19.24 11.53 17.86
C ASN A 274 20.77 11.44 17.90
N THR A 275 21.32 10.24 17.70
CA THR A 275 22.75 9.96 17.82
C THR A 275 23.45 9.78 16.47
N GLY A 276 22.69 9.55 15.39
CA GLY A 276 23.22 9.21 14.07
C GLY A 276 23.78 7.78 13.97
N ASN A 277 23.75 7.01 15.06
CA ASN A 277 24.28 5.65 15.11
C ASN A 277 23.52 4.71 14.16
N ARG A 278 24.24 3.70 13.63
CA ARG A 278 23.70 2.78 12.62
C ARG A 278 23.72 1.35 13.11
N ASP A 279 22.53 0.81 13.34
CA ASP A 279 22.36 -0.59 13.75
C ASP A 279 21.98 -1.46 12.56
N LYS A 280 22.75 -2.52 12.34
CA LYS A 280 22.49 -3.50 11.29
C LYS A 280 21.47 -4.52 11.78
N LYS A 281 20.30 -4.57 11.13
CA LYS A 281 19.24 -5.55 11.44
C LYS A 281 19.01 -6.49 10.26
N GLY A 282 19.19 -7.78 10.48
CA GLY A 282 18.85 -8.83 9.49
C GLY A 282 17.35 -9.04 9.36
N PHE A 283 16.92 -9.64 8.25
CA PHE A 283 15.54 -10.09 8.06
C PHE A 283 15.49 -11.41 7.29
N ASP A 284 14.42 -12.16 7.52
CA ASP A 284 14.19 -13.44 6.84
C ASP A 284 13.70 -13.22 5.40
N PRO A 285 14.24 -13.97 4.43
CA PRO A 285 13.79 -13.89 3.05
C PRO A 285 12.38 -14.49 2.87
N LEU A 286 11.66 -14.01 1.85
CA LEU A 286 10.34 -14.57 1.50
C LEU A 286 10.44 -16.00 0.94
N TYR A 287 11.47 -16.27 0.13
CA TYR A 287 11.71 -17.62 -0.35
C TYR A 287 12.55 -18.39 0.66
N PRO A 288 12.26 -19.68 0.86
CA PRO A 288 13.10 -20.54 1.69
C PRO A 288 14.57 -20.51 1.24
N SER A 289 15.49 -20.55 2.22
CA SER A 289 16.93 -20.48 1.97
C SER A 289 17.43 -21.56 1.01
N TRP A 290 16.83 -22.76 1.03
CA TRP A 290 17.18 -23.88 0.14
C TRP A 290 16.92 -23.61 -1.34
N THR A 291 16.07 -22.63 -1.67
CA THR A 291 15.84 -22.25 -3.07
C THR A 291 17.04 -21.51 -3.68
N GLN A 292 17.98 -21.04 -2.85
CA GLN A 292 19.12 -20.18 -3.22
C GLN A 292 18.71 -18.92 -4.04
N ARG A 293 17.42 -18.58 -4.04
CA ARG A 293 16.85 -17.50 -4.85
C ARG A 293 16.41 -16.36 -3.94
N ARG A 294 16.95 -15.16 -4.18
CA ARG A 294 16.48 -13.92 -3.55
C ARG A 294 15.27 -13.38 -4.30
N SER A 295 14.21 -13.00 -3.59
CA SER A 295 12.98 -12.51 -4.23
C SER A 295 13.11 -11.06 -4.70
N TYR A 296 13.85 -10.24 -3.93
CA TYR A 296 13.92 -8.78 -4.06
C TYR A 296 12.57 -8.08 -3.84
N HIS A 297 11.59 -8.83 -3.34
CA HIS A 297 10.23 -8.42 -3.08
C HIS A 297 10.00 -8.13 -1.59
N GLU A 298 11.00 -8.32 -0.74
CA GLU A 298 10.90 -8.22 0.70
C GLU A 298 10.50 -6.79 1.13
N MET A 299 9.49 -6.67 1.99
CA MET A 299 8.87 -5.39 2.37
C MET A 299 9.90 -4.34 2.81
N VAL A 300 10.90 -4.76 3.57
CA VAL A 300 11.99 -3.92 4.09
C VAL A 300 12.74 -3.13 3.01
N HIS A 301 12.74 -3.60 1.76
CA HIS A 301 13.31 -2.85 0.66
C HIS A 301 12.51 -1.60 0.30
N TYR A 302 11.22 -1.54 0.65
CA TYR A 302 10.34 -0.41 0.34
C TYR A 302 10.17 0.56 1.52
N VAL A 303 10.38 0.10 2.76
CA VAL A 303 10.08 0.86 4.00
C VAL A 303 11.34 1.16 4.81
N THR A 304 12.42 1.54 4.14
CA THR A 304 13.71 1.83 4.78
C THR A 304 14.01 3.33 4.80
N VAL A 305 14.90 3.74 5.70
CA VAL A 305 15.47 5.10 5.78
C VAL A 305 16.97 5.11 5.40
N ASP A 306 17.52 3.97 4.98
CA ASP A 306 18.94 3.83 4.61
C ASP A 306 19.22 4.37 3.20
N ASP A 307 19.51 5.67 3.15
CA ASP A 307 19.74 6.42 1.91
C ASP A 307 20.95 5.94 1.11
N ARG A 308 21.98 5.45 1.80
CA ARG A 308 23.23 5.02 1.18
C ARG A 308 23.04 3.78 0.30
N ASN A 309 22.04 2.96 0.64
CA ASN A 309 21.92 1.62 0.10
C ASN A 309 20.59 1.32 -0.59
N ASN A 310 19.60 2.20 -0.54
CA ASN A 310 18.30 1.90 -1.11
C ASN A 310 17.64 3.11 -1.79
N GLY A 311 17.27 2.94 -3.07
CA GLY A 311 16.58 3.97 -3.84
C GLY A 311 15.18 4.31 -3.33
N PHE A 312 14.54 3.41 -2.58
CA PHE A 312 13.25 3.66 -1.92
C PHE A 312 13.37 4.36 -0.58
N SER A 313 14.59 4.66 -0.13
CA SER A 313 14.82 5.28 1.18
C SER A 313 13.92 6.50 1.37
N ARG A 314 13.20 6.51 2.49
CA ARG A 314 12.25 7.55 2.94
C ARG A 314 11.04 7.79 2.04
N VAL A 315 10.92 7.16 0.86
CA VAL A 315 9.78 7.34 -0.04
C VAL A 315 8.47 6.90 0.64
N ALA A 316 8.43 5.67 1.18
CA ALA A 316 7.25 5.18 1.88
C ALA A 316 6.98 5.94 3.19
N LEU A 317 8.04 6.38 3.88
CA LEU A 317 7.93 7.18 5.10
C LEU A 317 7.24 8.52 4.82
N TYR A 318 7.77 9.32 3.89
CA TYR A 318 7.19 10.62 3.59
C TYR A 318 5.81 10.49 2.98
N ALA A 319 5.58 9.50 2.10
CA ALA A 319 4.23 9.22 1.61
C ALA A 319 3.25 8.92 2.75
N LEU A 320 3.65 8.13 3.75
CA LEU A 320 2.82 7.85 4.93
C LEU A 320 2.58 9.12 5.77
N VAL A 321 3.64 9.86 6.10
CA VAL A 321 3.56 11.07 6.94
C VAL A 321 2.70 12.15 6.27
N ASN A 322 2.89 12.38 4.97
CA ASN A 322 2.09 13.36 4.23
C ASN A 322 0.65 12.87 4.05
N ALA A 323 0.42 11.57 3.88
CA ALA A 323 -0.93 11.02 3.82
C ALA A 323 -1.68 11.27 5.13
N ILE A 324 -1.11 10.90 6.29
CA ILE A 324 -1.80 11.04 7.58
C ILE A 324 -2.04 12.48 8.01
N ASN A 325 -1.21 13.43 7.56
CA ASN A 325 -1.31 14.85 7.88
C ASN A 325 -2.06 15.67 6.81
N ARG A 326 -2.61 15.02 5.77
CA ARG A 326 -3.24 15.74 4.64
C ARG A 326 -4.52 16.46 5.08
N LYS A 327 -4.70 17.68 4.58
CA LYS A 327 -5.92 18.48 4.77
C LYS A 327 -6.88 18.39 3.60
N ASP A 328 -6.36 18.13 2.40
CA ASP A 328 -7.10 18.01 1.13
C ASP A 328 -6.57 16.82 0.32
N ILE A 329 -7.15 16.54 -0.85
CA ILE A 329 -6.62 15.54 -1.79
C ILE A 329 -5.24 16.02 -2.27
N PRO A 330 -4.14 15.34 -1.90
CA PRO A 330 -2.81 15.80 -2.27
C PRO A 330 -2.53 15.50 -3.75
N ASP A 331 -1.69 16.29 -4.42
CA ASP A 331 -1.09 15.79 -5.65
C ASP A 331 -0.24 14.55 -5.29
N GLY A 332 -0.24 13.53 -6.15
CA GLY A 332 0.56 12.33 -5.88
C GLY A 332 2.05 12.64 -5.67
N LEU A 333 2.59 13.69 -6.30
CA LEU A 333 3.98 14.10 -6.07
C LEU A 333 4.19 14.84 -4.74
N ASP A 334 3.15 15.49 -4.21
CA ASP A 334 3.23 16.16 -2.90
C ASP A 334 3.41 15.16 -1.77
N LEU A 335 2.86 13.95 -1.91
CA LEU A 335 3.09 12.85 -0.98
C LEU A 335 4.57 12.49 -0.86
N LEU A 336 5.40 12.79 -1.86
CA LEU A 336 6.83 12.47 -1.84
C LEU A 336 7.70 13.56 -1.22
N LYS A 337 7.15 14.74 -0.86
CA LYS A 337 7.94 15.84 -0.30
C LYS A 337 8.39 15.53 1.14
N PRO A 338 9.59 15.96 1.57
CA PRO A 338 9.92 15.94 2.99
C PRO A 338 8.91 16.78 3.79
N PRO A 339 8.45 16.33 4.96
CA PRO A 339 7.57 17.11 5.82
C PRO A 339 8.30 18.34 6.39
N ALA A 340 7.58 19.39 6.77
CA ALA A 340 8.16 20.67 7.19
C ALA A 340 9.10 20.58 8.40
N ASN A 341 8.81 19.68 9.35
CA ASN A 341 9.56 19.47 10.59
C ASN A 341 10.27 18.10 10.61
N ASP A 342 10.85 17.71 9.47
CA ASP A 342 11.51 16.43 9.32
C ASP A 342 12.67 16.24 10.33
N LYS A 343 12.75 15.05 10.94
CA LYS A 343 13.76 14.67 11.94
C LYS A 343 15.15 14.43 11.35
N PHE A 344 15.26 14.28 10.03
CA PHE A 344 16.56 14.13 9.35
C PHE A 344 17.26 15.49 9.19
N SER A 345 18.60 15.48 9.16
CA SER A 345 19.39 16.69 8.93
C SER A 345 19.03 17.40 7.62
N GLN A 346 19.25 18.72 7.54
CA GLN A 346 19.01 19.50 6.32
C GLN A 346 19.77 18.92 5.11
N GLU A 347 21.00 18.46 5.30
CA GLU A 347 21.77 17.78 4.26
C GLU A 347 21.06 16.51 3.76
N ALA A 348 20.55 15.68 4.68
CA ALA A 348 19.84 14.47 4.32
C ALA A 348 18.52 14.79 3.60
N GLN A 349 17.81 15.85 4.00
CA GLN A 349 16.60 16.32 3.32
C GLN A 349 16.91 16.82 1.90
N GLU A 350 17.97 17.61 1.75
CA GLU A 350 18.37 18.15 0.45
C GLU A 350 18.86 17.05 -0.49
N SER A 351 19.65 16.10 0.01
CA SER A 351 20.04 14.89 -0.74
C SER A 351 18.83 14.09 -1.23
N TYR A 352 17.80 13.96 -0.38
CA TYR A 352 16.53 13.35 -0.78
C TYR A 352 15.85 14.15 -1.89
N ARG A 353 15.69 15.47 -1.72
CA ARG A 353 15.04 16.35 -2.71
C ARG A 353 15.75 16.27 -4.07
N GLN A 354 17.07 16.32 -4.07
CA GLN A 354 17.89 16.17 -5.27
C GLN A 354 17.68 14.81 -5.94
N ARG A 355 17.64 13.72 -5.16
CA ARG A 355 17.37 12.38 -5.69
C ARG A 355 15.98 12.29 -6.33
N ILE A 356 14.93 12.82 -5.69
CA ILE A 356 13.57 12.84 -6.23
C ILE A 356 13.51 13.69 -7.50
N ALA A 357 14.11 14.89 -7.49
CA ALA A 357 14.15 15.78 -8.64
C ALA A 357 14.87 15.14 -9.85
N LEU A 358 15.99 14.46 -9.62
CA LEU A 358 16.70 13.70 -10.66
C LEU A 358 15.85 12.53 -11.20
N ALA A 359 15.13 11.83 -10.32
CA ALA A 359 14.29 10.70 -10.69
C ALA A 359 13.03 11.09 -11.49
N LEU A 360 12.57 12.33 -11.37
CA LEU A 360 11.44 12.90 -12.11
C LEU A 360 11.82 13.39 -13.51
N LYS A 361 13.11 13.63 -13.79
CA LYS A 361 13.54 14.07 -15.12
C LYS A 361 13.22 12.97 -16.14
N PRO A 362 12.60 13.31 -17.29
CA PRO A 362 12.36 12.33 -18.34
C PRO A 362 13.69 11.69 -18.72
N THR A 363 13.76 10.36 -18.62
CA THR A 363 14.92 9.64 -19.13
C THR A 363 14.99 9.93 -20.63
N PRO A 364 16.07 10.56 -21.15
CA PRO A 364 16.15 10.84 -22.58
C PRO A 364 15.87 9.55 -23.34
N ALA A 365 14.89 9.59 -24.24
CA ALA A 365 14.63 8.48 -25.11
C ALA A 365 15.95 8.20 -25.85
N LYS A 366 16.58 7.06 -25.57
CA LYS A 366 17.60 6.56 -26.50
C LYS A 366 16.88 6.43 -27.83
N LEU A 367 17.22 7.32 -28.77
CA LEU A 367 16.89 7.15 -30.17
C LEU A 367 17.28 5.71 -30.50
N ALA A 368 16.29 4.92 -30.88
CA ALA A 368 16.52 3.59 -31.39
C ALA A 368 17.36 3.77 -32.67
N GLY A 369 18.67 3.57 -32.53
CA GLY A 369 19.58 3.36 -33.65
C GLY A 369 19.51 1.91 -34.09
#